data_AF-A0A1C6J885-F1
#
_entry.id   AF-A0A1C6J885-F1
#
_cell.length_a   1.000
_cell.length_b   1.000
_cell.length_c   1.000
_cell.angle_alpha   90.00
_cell.angle_beta   90.00
_cell.angle_gamma   90.00
#
_symmetry.space_group_name_H-M   'P 1'
#
loop_
_entity.id
_entity.type
_entity.pdbx_description
1 polymer ?
#
loop_
_entity_poly.entity_id
_entity_poly.type
_entity_poly.pdbx_seq_one_letter_code
_entity_poly.pdbx_strand_id
1 'polypeptide(L)'
;MKIYLQDGTELEPLDISGRPATVQGETRDSLTFAFPASAGLQDINSAFTGENCETIRIVEDGGTEHIHTGYVLRAALTLIPGEADGEGRITVTMAKRSYAEEQLLAIRTMAEETAAQVTDTQLALCEVYELMLGTGADGEEVSVNG
;
A
#
# COMPACT_ATOMS: atom_id res chain seq x y z
N MET A 1 -7.32 -20.71 -9.95
CA MET A 1 -7.21 -19.67 -8.91
C MET A 1 -6.33 -18.53 -9.42
N LYS A 2 -6.67 -17.28 -9.09
CA LYS A 2 -5.90 -16.08 -9.49
C LYS A 2 -5.72 -15.14 -8.31
N ILE A 3 -4.65 -14.35 -8.32
CA ILE A 3 -4.48 -13.24 -7.38
C ILE A 3 -4.24 -11.93 -8.14
N TYR A 4 -4.71 -10.84 -7.55
CA TYR A 4 -4.48 -9.49 -8.02
C TYR A 4 -3.83 -8.70 -6.89
N LEU A 5 -2.69 -8.09 -7.20
CA LEU A 5 -1.99 -7.16 -6.32
C LEU A 5 -2.55 -5.74 -6.50
N GLN A 6 -2.18 -4.83 -5.59
CA GLN A 6 -2.69 -3.46 -5.59
C GLN A 6 -2.38 -2.67 -6.86
N ASP A 7 -1.24 -2.93 -7.50
CA ASP A 7 -0.85 -2.31 -8.77
C ASP A 7 -1.60 -2.88 -9.99
N GLY A 8 -2.49 -3.86 -9.77
CA GLY A 8 -3.23 -4.56 -10.82
C GLY A 8 -2.49 -5.77 -11.39
N THR A 9 -1.29 -6.10 -10.89
CA THR A 9 -0.56 -7.30 -11.32
C THR A 9 -1.38 -8.55 -11.05
N GLU A 10 -1.65 -9.31 -12.11
CA GLU A 10 -2.34 -10.60 -12.06
C GLU A 10 -1.30 -11.74 -12.01
N LEU A 11 -1.45 -12.64 -11.03
CA LEU A 11 -0.61 -13.83 -10.90
C LEU A 11 -1.48 -15.07 -10.70
N GLU A 12 -0.98 -16.22 -11.16
CA GLU A 12 -1.65 -17.51 -11.05
C GLU A 12 -0.85 -18.44 -10.12
N PRO A 13 -1.09 -18.42 -8.80
CA PRO A 13 -0.46 -19.34 -7.88
C PRO A 13 -1.03 -20.75 -8.02
N LEU A 14 -0.17 -21.74 -7.79
CA LEU A 14 -0.53 -23.15 -7.66
C LEU A 14 -1.32 -23.42 -6.38
N ASP A 15 -0.94 -22.73 -5.30
CA ASP A 15 -1.54 -22.92 -3.98
C ASP A 15 -1.38 -21.64 -3.14
N ILE A 16 -2.34 -21.42 -2.23
CA ILE A 16 -2.32 -20.34 -1.25
C ILE A 16 -2.67 -20.91 0.11
N SER A 17 -1.83 -20.65 1.11
CA SER A 17 -2.08 -21.09 2.47
C SER A 17 -1.89 -19.98 3.49
N GLY A 18 -2.87 -19.83 4.39
CA GLY A 18 -2.80 -18.93 5.54
C GLY A 18 -2.29 -19.66 6.77
N ARG A 19 -1.15 -19.25 7.33
CA ARG A 19 -0.60 -19.78 8.59
C ARG A 19 0.14 -18.69 9.36
N PRO A 20 0.08 -18.69 10.70
CA PRO A 20 0.91 -17.80 11.49
C PRO A 20 2.41 -18.08 11.24
N ALA A 21 3.20 -17.02 11.10
CA ALA A 21 4.66 -17.09 10.99
C ALA A 21 5.31 -16.12 11.97
N THR A 22 6.45 -16.50 12.53
CA THR A 22 7.24 -15.60 13.38
C THR A 22 8.08 -14.71 12.49
N VAL A 23 7.76 -13.41 12.48
CA VAL A 23 8.47 -12.38 11.70
C VAL A 23 8.93 -11.30 12.66
N GLN A 24 10.22 -10.98 12.63
CA GLN A 24 10.83 -9.98 13.53
C GLN A 24 10.52 -10.21 15.03
N GLY A 25 10.44 -11.48 15.45
CA GLY A 25 10.20 -11.84 16.85
C GLY A 25 8.73 -11.83 17.30
N GLU A 26 7.78 -11.55 16.41
CA GLU A 26 6.34 -11.59 16.69
C GLU A 26 5.65 -12.64 15.81
N THR A 27 4.66 -13.36 16.36
CA THR A 27 3.82 -14.27 15.58
C THR A 27 2.73 -13.48 14.87
N ARG A 28 2.79 -13.46 13.54
CA ARG A 28 1.89 -12.67 12.68
C ARG A 28 1.11 -13.59 11.76
N ASP A 29 -0.13 -13.19 11.47
CA ASP A 29 -0.90 -13.86 10.43
C ASP A 29 -0.17 -13.70 9.08
N SER A 30 -0.05 -14.78 8.31
CA SER A 30 0.74 -14.79 7.09
C SER A 30 0.09 -15.61 5.98
N LEU A 31 0.26 -15.15 4.76
CA LEU A 31 -0.16 -15.83 3.53
C LEU A 31 1.07 -16.31 2.79
N THR A 32 1.07 -17.58 2.42
CA THR A 32 2.10 -18.20 1.58
C THR A 32 1.51 -18.55 0.23
N PHE A 33 2.16 -18.06 -0.83
CA PHE A 33 1.78 -18.31 -2.22
C PHE A 33 2.85 -19.19 -2.86
N ALA A 34 2.41 -20.27 -3.50
CA ALA A 34 3.30 -21.17 -4.24
C ALA A 34 3.09 -20.98 -5.74
N PHE A 35 4.18 -20.75 -6.47
CA PHE A 35 4.23 -20.55 -7.91
C PHE A 35 5.09 -21.64 -8.57
N PRO A 36 4.86 -21.96 -9.85
CA PRO A 36 5.79 -22.78 -10.60
C PRO A 36 7.14 -22.06 -10.77
N ALA A 37 8.25 -22.79 -10.84
CA ALA A 37 9.58 -22.18 -11.03
C ALA A 37 9.69 -21.43 -12.37
N SER A 38 8.92 -21.82 -13.38
CA SER A 38 8.79 -21.08 -14.64
C SER A 38 8.24 -19.66 -14.50
N ALA A 39 7.57 -19.32 -13.39
CA ALA A 39 7.09 -17.97 -13.12
C ALA A 39 8.22 -16.95 -12.89
N GLY A 40 9.46 -17.41 -12.69
CA GLY A 40 10.63 -16.53 -12.54
C GLY A 40 10.78 -15.98 -11.12
N LEU A 41 11.86 -16.37 -10.44
CA LEU A 41 12.11 -15.91 -9.06
C LEU A 41 12.21 -14.39 -8.95
N GLN A 42 12.82 -13.74 -9.95
CA GLN A 42 12.97 -12.29 -9.98
C GLN A 42 11.64 -11.57 -10.19
N ASP A 43 10.75 -12.13 -11.00
CA ASP A 43 9.44 -11.57 -11.28
C ASP A 43 8.55 -11.66 -10.04
N ILE A 44 8.52 -12.83 -9.38
CA ILE A 44 7.85 -13.01 -8.09
C ILE A 44 8.43 -12.07 -7.02
N ASN A 45 9.77 -11.96 -6.93
CA ASN A 45 10.41 -11.06 -5.97
C ASN A 45 10.03 -9.58 -6.19
N SER A 46 9.89 -9.17 -7.46
CA SER A 46 9.55 -7.80 -7.85
C SER A 46 8.06 -7.51 -7.69
N ALA A 47 7.20 -8.49 -7.89
CA ALA A 47 5.75 -8.33 -7.70
C ALA A 47 5.37 -8.19 -6.22
N PHE A 48 5.98 -9.00 -5.34
CA PHE A 48 5.69 -9.04 -3.91
C PHE A 48 6.48 -7.99 -3.12
N THR A 49 6.11 -6.73 -3.31
CA THR A 49 6.55 -5.58 -2.51
C THR A 49 5.53 -5.22 -1.43
N GLY A 50 5.94 -4.45 -0.43
CA GLY A 50 5.02 -3.99 0.61
C GLY A 50 3.86 -3.16 0.07
N GLU A 51 4.11 -2.31 -0.92
CA GLU A 51 3.09 -1.47 -1.58
C GLU A 51 2.11 -2.31 -2.39
N ASN A 52 2.61 -3.25 -3.20
CA ASN A 52 1.77 -4.11 -4.02
C ASN A 52 0.93 -5.09 -3.19
N CYS A 53 1.43 -5.50 -2.02
CA CYS A 53 0.76 -6.43 -1.11
C CYS A 53 -0.05 -5.74 -0.01
N GLU A 54 -0.21 -4.42 -0.06
CA GLU A 54 -1.11 -3.68 0.83
C GLU A 54 -2.55 -4.16 0.65
N THR A 55 -2.95 -4.48 -0.59
CA THR A 55 -4.18 -5.20 -0.91
C THR A 55 -3.88 -6.38 -1.82
N ILE A 56 -4.29 -7.58 -1.41
CA ILE A 56 -4.22 -8.82 -2.19
C ILE A 56 -5.64 -9.35 -2.37
N ARG A 57 -6.11 -9.42 -3.61
CA ARG A 57 -7.39 -10.01 -3.96
C ARG A 57 -7.18 -11.41 -4.51
N ILE A 58 -7.76 -12.42 -3.87
CA ILE A 58 -7.72 -13.82 -4.28
C ILE A 58 -9.05 -14.17 -4.92
N VAL A 59 -9.02 -14.73 -6.12
CA VAL A 59 -10.19 -15.21 -6.86
C VAL A 59 -10.07 -16.72 -7.04
N GLU A 60 -10.94 -17.45 -6.36
CA GLU A 60 -11.02 -18.90 -6.46
C GLU A 60 -11.68 -19.33 -7.78
N ASP A 61 -11.47 -20.59 -8.18
CA ASP A 61 -12.05 -21.12 -9.45
C ASP A 61 -13.58 -21.14 -9.46
N GLY A 62 -14.23 -21.06 -8.28
CA GLY A 62 -15.68 -20.90 -8.14
C GLY A 62 -16.19 -19.46 -8.27
N GLY A 63 -15.32 -18.47 -8.48
CA GLY A 63 -15.67 -17.05 -8.55
C GLY A 63 -15.82 -16.37 -7.19
N THR A 64 -15.56 -17.08 -6.08
CA THR A 64 -15.49 -16.47 -4.75
C THR A 64 -14.26 -15.57 -4.69
N GLU A 65 -14.46 -14.34 -4.23
CA GLU A 65 -13.38 -13.37 -4.03
C GLU A 65 -13.10 -13.14 -2.55
N HIS A 66 -11.83 -13.16 -2.18
CA HIS A 66 -11.35 -12.84 -0.83
C HIS A 66 -10.34 -11.70 -0.90
N ILE A 67 -10.58 -10.66 -0.10
CA ILE A 67 -9.70 -9.48 -0.02
C ILE A 67 -8.91 -9.55 1.27
N HIS A 68 -7.59 -9.53 1.13
CA HIS A 68 -6.63 -9.58 2.21
C HIS A 68 -5.83 -8.27 2.22
N THR A 69 -5.81 -7.57 3.36
CA THR A 69 -5.13 -6.28 3.48
C THR A 69 -4.03 -6.30 4.53
N GLY A 70 -3.00 -5.48 4.31
CA GLY A 70 -1.92 -5.25 5.26
C GLY A 70 -0.83 -6.34 5.29
N TYR A 71 -0.79 -7.25 4.32
CA TYR A 71 0.25 -8.29 4.19
C TYR A 71 1.53 -7.74 3.54
N VAL A 72 2.11 -6.71 4.14
CA VAL A 72 3.19 -5.91 3.53
C VAL A 72 4.60 -6.37 3.90
N LEU A 73 4.74 -7.30 4.85
CA LEU A 73 6.04 -7.75 5.34
C LEU A 73 6.42 -9.07 4.68
N ARG A 74 7.44 -9.05 3.81
CA ARG A 74 7.94 -10.30 3.22
C ARG A 74 8.72 -11.10 4.25
N ALA A 75 8.14 -12.22 4.68
CA ALA A 75 8.72 -13.13 5.67
C ALA A 75 9.73 -14.08 5.06
N ALA A 76 9.43 -14.61 3.87
CA ALA A 76 10.28 -15.57 3.17
C ALA A 76 10.07 -15.51 1.66
N LEU A 77 11.13 -15.82 0.91
CA LEU A 77 11.10 -16.11 -0.52
C LEU A 77 12.07 -17.26 -0.78
N THR A 78 11.54 -18.40 -1.22
CA THR A 78 12.31 -19.64 -1.36
C THR A 78 12.05 -20.26 -2.73
N LEU A 79 13.11 -20.68 -3.41
CA LEU A 79 13.04 -21.53 -4.59
C LEU A 79 13.35 -22.97 -4.16
N ILE A 80 12.39 -23.87 -4.35
CA ILE A 80 12.54 -25.30 -4.16
C ILE A 80 12.74 -25.90 -5.56
N PRO A 81 13.93 -26.42 -5.89
CA PRO A 81 14.16 -27.07 -7.18
C PRO A 81 13.28 -28.31 -7.31
N GLY A 82 12.85 -28.61 -8.53
CA GLY A 82 12.15 -29.86 -8.82
C GLY A 82 13.09 -31.05 -8.75
N GLU A 83 12.54 -32.24 -8.50
CA GLU A 83 13.30 -33.48 -8.67
C GLU A 83 13.58 -33.77 -10.16
N ALA A 84 14.26 -34.87 -10.46
CA ALA A 84 14.85 -35.17 -11.78
C ALA A 84 13.92 -34.96 -13.00
N ASP A 85 12.59 -35.09 -12.83
CA ASP A 85 11.57 -34.89 -13.88
C ASP A 85 10.45 -33.90 -13.47
N GLY A 86 10.60 -33.21 -12.33
CA GLY A 86 9.57 -32.33 -11.77
C GLY A 86 9.87 -30.84 -11.98
N GLU A 87 8.82 -30.02 -12.09
CA GLU A 87 8.99 -28.57 -12.04
C GLU A 87 9.28 -28.11 -10.60
N GLY A 88 10.23 -27.19 -10.44
CA GLY A 88 10.48 -26.53 -9.16
C GLY A 88 9.33 -25.62 -8.74
N ARG A 89 9.36 -25.14 -7.50
CA ARG A 89 8.34 -24.25 -6.94
C ARG A 89 8.99 -23.04 -6.27
N ILE A 90 8.42 -21.88 -6.49
CA ILE A 90 8.76 -20.66 -5.77
C ILE A 90 7.70 -20.44 -4.71
N THR A 91 8.10 -20.25 -3.46
CA THR A 91 7.19 -19.91 -2.36
C THR A 91 7.52 -18.53 -1.82
N VAL A 92 6.52 -17.66 -1.74
CA VAL A 92 6.63 -16.35 -1.10
C VAL A 92 5.66 -16.28 0.07
N THR A 93 6.15 -15.86 1.22
CA THR A 93 5.34 -15.68 2.43
C THR A 93 5.28 -14.20 2.78
N MET A 94 4.07 -13.65 2.82
CA MET A 94 3.80 -12.29 3.24
C MET A 94 3.11 -12.33 4.61
N ALA A 95 3.59 -11.54 5.55
CA ALA A 95 3.05 -11.40 6.88
C ALA A 95 2.29 -10.09 7.02
N LYS A 96 1.21 -10.14 7.80
CA LYS A 96 0.37 -9.00 8.11
C LYS A 96 1.06 -8.06 9.10
N ARG A 97 0.84 -6.76 8.94
CA ARG A 97 1.20 -5.77 9.98
C ARG A 97 0.58 -6.15 11.31
N SER A 98 1.33 -5.92 12.38
CA SER A 98 0.80 -5.99 13.73
C SER A 98 -0.25 -4.88 13.95
N TYR A 99 -1.08 -5.07 14.97
CA TYR A 99 -2.06 -4.05 15.38
C TYR A 99 -1.40 -2.73 15.82
N ALA A 100 -0.18 -2.78 16.37
CA ALA A 100 0.56 -1.59 16.75
C ALA A 100 1.05 -0.81 15.52
N GLU A 101 1.58 -1.51 14.51
CA GLU A 101 2.01 -0.91 13.24
C GLU A 101 0.82 -0.31 12.48
N GLU A 102 -0.33 -0.99 12.49
CA GLU A 102 -1.56 -0.48 11.88
C GLU A 102 -2.02 0.83 12.54
N GLN A 103 -1.97 0.90 13.88
CA GLN A 103 -2.29 2.15 14.60
C GLN A 103 -1.29 3.26 14.30
N LEU A 104 0.01 2.96 14.23
CA LEU A 104 1.02 3.95 13.86
C LEU A 104 0.81 4.48 12.45
N LEU A 105 0.42 3.60 11.51
CA LEU A 105 0.06 4.01 10.16
C LEU A 105 -1.16 4.93 10.17
N ALA A 106 -2.22 4.57 10.90
CA ALA A 106 -3.42 5.40 11.00
C ALA A 106 -3.13 6.79 11.59
N ILE A 107 -2.31 6.85 12.65
CA ILE A 107 -1.88 8.12 13.25
C ILE A 107 -1.07 8.94 12.25
N ARG A 108 -0.16 8.29 11.51
CA ARG A 108 0.66 8.96 10.49
C ARG A 108 -0.22 9.53 9.38
N THR A 109 -1.16 8.75 8.84
CA THR A 109 -2.09 9.21 7.80
C THR A 109 -2.91 10.40 8.28
N MET A 110 -3.45 10.33 9.51
CA MET A 110 -4.20 11.46 10.10
C MET A 110 -3.33 12.71 10.26
N ALA A 111 -2.07 12.56 10.65
CA ALA A 111 -1.13 13.67 10.77
C ALA A 111 -0.80 14.29 9.39
N GLU A 112 -0.62 13.47 8.36
CA GLU A 112 -0.39 13.91 6.98
C GLU A 112 -1.61 14.65 6.41
N GLU A 113 -2.82 14.14 6.62
CA GLU A 113 -4.08 14.81 6.24
C GLU A 113 -4.24 16.16 6.95
N THR A 114 -3.95 16.19 8.26
CA THR A 114 -4.01 17.44 9.04
C THR A 114 -2.99 18.46 8.52
N ALA A 115 -1.78 18.03 8.17
CA ALA A 115 -0.76 18.92 7.61
C ALA A 115 -1.17 19.49 6.25
N ALA A 116 -1.80 18.68 5.39
CA ALA A 116 -2.38 19.14 4.13
C ALA A 116 -3.46 20.21 4.37
N GLN A 117 -4.39 19.95 5.30
CA GLN A 117 -5.45 20.89 5.66
C GLN A 117 -4.92 22.23 6.21
N VAL A 118 -3.86 22.19 7.03
CA VAL A 118 -3.21 23.40 7.54
C VAL A 118 -2.57 24.20 6.40
N THR A 119 -1.98 23.52 5.42
CA THR A 119 -1.38 24.17 4.25
C THR A 119 -2.45 24.86 3.39
N ASP A 120 -3.56 24.16 3.11
CA ASP A 120 -4.68 24.71 2.34
C ASP A 120 -5.33 25.91 3.02
N THR A 121 -5.52 25.84 4.34
CA THR A 121 -6.08 26.96 5.11
C THR A 121 -5.14 28.16 5.19
N GLN A 122 -3.83 27.94 5.28
CA GLN A 122 -2.83 29.01 5.20
C GLN A 122 -2.85 29.70 3.82
N LEU A 123 -2.97 28.93 2.73
CA LEU A 123 -3.07 29.48 1.39
C LEU A 123 -4.33 30.34 1.23
N ALA A 124 -5.49 29.81 1.66
CA ALA A 124 -6.75 30.56 1.62
C ALA A 124 -6.69 31.85 2.46
N LEU A 125 -6.01 31.83 3.61
CA LEU A 125 -5.83 33.02 4.43
C LEU A 125 -4.94 34.07 3.74
N CYS A 126 -3.87 33.65 3.07
CA CYS A 126 -3.03 34.54 2.25
C CYS A 126 -3.84 35.22 1.14
N GLU A 127 -4.68 34.47 0.41
CA GLU A 127 -5.57 35.02 -0.63
C GLU A 127 -6.53 36.08 -0.07
N VAL A 128 -7.13 35.83 1.10
CA VAL A 128 -8.00 36.81 1.77
C VAL A 128 -7.22 38.05 2.21
N TYR A 129 -6.00 37.91 2.71
CA TYR A 129 -5.15 39.04 3.07
C TYR A 129 -4.77 39.89 1.85
N GLU A 130 -4.42 39.25 0.73
CA GLU A 130 -4.14 39.94 -0.53
C GLU A 130 -5.36 40.70 -1.06
N LEU A 131 -6.56 40.12 -0.96
CA LEU A 131 -7.81 40.79 -1.33
C LEU A 131 -8.05 42.04 -0.46
N MET A 132 -7.92 41.92 0.87
CA MET A 132 -8.12 43.05 1.78
C MET A 132 -7.09 44.16 1.59
N LEU A 133 -5.82 43.82 1.35
CA LEU A 133 -4.75 44.78 1.12
C LEU A 133 -4.82 45.39 -0.29
N GLY A 134 -5.23 44.62 -1.30
CA GLY A 134 -5.44 45.08 -2.68
C GLY A 134 -6.61 46.05 -2.83
N THR A 135 -7.66 45.91 -2.00
CA THR A 135 -8.78 46.87 -1.95
C THR A 135 -8.44 48.21 -1.26
N GLY A 136 -7.24 48.36 -0.69
CA GLY A 136 -6.78 49.60 -0.04
C GLY A 136 -5.88 50.49 -0.91
N ALA A 137 -5.58 50.10 -2.15
CA ALA A 137 -4.65 50.80 -3.04
C ALA A 137 -5.33 51.72 -4.08
N ASP A 138 -6.65 51.72 -4.17
CA ASP A 138 -7.39 52.76 -4.89
C ASP A 138 -7.63 53.93 -3.91
N GLY A 139 -6.61 54.77 -3.79
CA GLY A 139 -6.67 56.02 -3.05
C GLY A 139 -7.77 56.91 -3.61
N GLU A 140 -8.88 57.01 -2.88
CA GLU A 140 -9.80 58.12 -3.01
C GLU A 140 -9.10 59.37 -2.47
N GLU A 141 -8.41 60.10 -3.35
CA GLU A 141 -7.96 61.47 -3.07
C GLU A 141 -9.20 62.32 -2.81
N VAL A 142 -9.53 62.50 -1.52
CA VAL A 142 -10.50 63.50 -1.08
C VAL A 142 -9.90 64.87 -1.39
N SER A 143 -10.19 65.37 -2.59
CA SER A 143 -9.88 66.73 -3.01
C SER A 143 -10.76 67.70 -2.22
N VAL A 144 -10.21 68.28 -1.16
CA VAL A 144 -10.81 69.42 -0.47
C VAL A 144 -10.60 70.65 -1.35
N ASN A 145 -11.62 70.99 -2.14
CA ASN A 145 -11.68 72.25 -2.87
C ASN A 145 -12.71 73.19 -2.23
N GLY A 146 -12.24 74.38 -1.87
CA GLY A 146 -13.01 75.63 -1.86
C GLY A 146 -13.79 75.96 -0.60
#